data_AF-A0A7R9MX31-F1
#
_entry.id   AF-A0A7R9MX31-F1
#
_cell.length_a   1.000
_cell.length_b   1.000
_cell.length_c   1.000
_cell.angle_alpha   90.00
_cell.angle_beta   90.00
_cell.angle_gamma   90.00
#
_symmetry.space_group_name_H-M   'P 1'
#
loop_
_entity.id
_entity.type
_entity.pdbx_description
1 polymer ?
#
loop_
_entity_poly.entity_id
_entity_poly.type
_entity_poly.pdbx_seq_one_letter_code
_entity_poly.pdbx_strand_id
1 'polypeptide(L)'
;MPRKKTRKTNRKSRREEDIFGLDIDIPKIEIPEIEIPSLDLGPPEQKKIDPNKIPKVKLIGILSRQLSTKQTRQALIRLGKHRLADEFWNEIEYINGKYDEMLKEIDGKKEETMGDLGVVVDEIISHMWRLYSMSFKPRDEIDFHKQIEPFLNGVVSVMETSLTKFGRKANVNREYKLPSNERIDLLVSVVSVGGAKGGAKIGIEVKYDLKETSKLQRLLGQIDRYIPYLDSLIVISYHPLSSNTINAIKNKEVEKGKPIRIVTPNKVV
;
A
#
# COMPACT_ATOMS: atom_id res chain seq x y z
N MET A 1 -24.74 -24.09 -65.01
CA MET A 1 -24.86 -22.66 -65.37
C MET A 1 -26.25 -22.14 -64.99
N PRO A 2 -26.44 -20.84 -64.71
CA PRO A 2 -26.77 -20.33 -63.37
C PRO A 2 -28.14 -19.63 -63.27
N ARG A 3 -28.58 -19.30 -62.03
CA ARG A 3 -29.43 -18.13 -61.63
C ARG A 3 -29.78 -18.29 -60.13
N LYS A 4 -29.87 -17.28 -59.27
CA LYS A 4 -29.53 -15.85 -59.26
C LYS A 4 -29.66 -15.39 -57.79
N LYS A 5 -28.81 -14.46 -57.35
CA LYS A 5 -28.84 -13.76 -56.05
C LYS A 5 -30.07 -12.85 -55.89
N THR A 6 -30.55 -12.65 -54.66
CA THR A 6 -31.07 -11.38 -54.05
C THR A 6 -31.50 -11.67 -52.60
N ARG A 7 -30.85 -11.19 -51.53
CA ARG A 7 -30.82 -9.83 -50.90
C ARG A 7 -32.19 -9.35 -50.39
N LYS A 8 -32.38 -9.32 -49.06
CA LYS A 8 -33.36 -8.51 -48.29
C LYS A 8 -32.85 -8.37 -46.85
N THR A 9 -32.26 -7.23 -46.45
CA THR A 9 -32.83 -5.97 -45.92
C THR A 9 -32.97 -5.94 -44.39
N ASN A 10 -32.16 -5.07 -43.76
CA ASN A 10 -32.30 -4.56 -42.40
C ASN A 10 -33.57 -3.73 -42.20
N ARG A 11 -34.14 -3.77 -40.98
CA ARG A 11 -34.79 -2.67 -40.23
C ARG A 11 -35.02 -3.17 -38.78
N LYS A 12 -34.37 -2.63 -37.74
CA LYS A 12 -34.77 -1.48 -36.85
C LYS A 12 -36.25 -1.57 -36.44
N SER A 13 -36.71 -1.43 -35.19
CA SER A 13 -36.27 -0.77 -33.94
C SER A 13 -37.21 -1.25 -32.80
N ARG A 14 -36.92 -1.16 -31.50
CA ARG A 14 -37.07 -0.03 -30.53
C ARG A 14 -36.77 -0.63 -29.13
N ARG A 15 -35.85 -0.05 -28.32
CA ARG A 15 -36.08 0.90 -27.18
C ARG A 15 -36.94 0.32 -26.04
N GLU A 16 -36.66 0.45 -24.75
CA GLU A 16 -35.65 1.17 -23.92
C GLU A 16 -35.89 0.72 -22.44
N GLU A 17 -35.20 1.36 -21.48
CA GLU A 17 -35.18 1.18 -20.00
C GLU A 17 -33.91 0.44 -19.51
N ASP A 18 -32.78 1.11 -19.29
CA ASP A 18 -32.49 2.37 -18.57
C ASP A 18 -32.69 2.24 -17.05
N ILE A 19 -31.66 1.71 -16.40
CA ILE A 19 -31.44 1.83 -14.96
C ILE A 19 -30.01 2.34 -14.84
N PHE A 20 -29.86 3.67 -14.87
CA PHE A 20 -28.92 4.50 -14.11
C PHE A 20 -28.73 5.81 -14.85
N GLY A 21 -29.73 6.69 -14.70
CA GLY A 21 -29.70 8.08 -15.13
C GLY A 21 -28.67 8.89 -14.37
N LEU A 22 -27.46 8.96 -14.93
CA LEU A 22 -26.55 10.09 -14.80
C LEU A 22 -26.02 10.38 -16.21
N ASP A 23 -26.58 11.42 -16.83
CA ASP A 23 -26.01 12.07 -18.00
C ASP A 23 -24.63 12.58 -17.63
N ILE A 24 -23.62 11.77 -17.96
CA ILE A 24 -22.26 12.26 -18.09
C ILE A 24 -21.96 12.13 -19.58
N ASP A 25 -21.99 13.26 -20.29
CA ASP A 25 -21.33 13.41 -21.59
C ASP A 25 -19.84 13.14 -21.37
N ILE A 26 -19.46 11.86 -21.40
CA ILE A 26 -18.06 11.45 -21.40
C ILE A 26 -17.61 11.61 -22.84
N PRO A 27 -16.72 12.58 -23.15
CA PRO A 27 -16.16 12.67 -24.49
C PRO A 27 -15.53 11.32 -24.83
N LYS A 28 -15.91 10.78 -26.00
CA LYS A 28 -15.19 9.67 -26.65
C LYS A 28 -13.76 10.16 -26.89
N ILE A 29 -12.88 9.92 -25.93
CA ILE A 29 -11.46 10.16 -26.12
C ILE A 29 -11.00 9.08 -27.09
N GLU A 30 -10.80 9.47 -28.34
CA GLU A 30 -10.02 8.72 -29.30
C GLU A 30 -8.67 8.41 -28.64
N ILE A 31 -8.35 7.12 -28.53
CA ILE A 31 -7.03 6.69 -28.07
C ILE A 31 -6.05 7.29 -29.08
N PRO A 32 -5.15 8.22 -28.69
CA PRO A 32 -4.24 8.83 -29.64
C PRO A 32 -3.42 7.73 -30.29
N GLU A 33 -3.46 7.67 -31.62
CA GLU A 33 -2.51 6.88 -32.39
C GLU A 33 -1.10 7.36 -32.02
N ILE A 34 -0.30 6.41 -31.54
CA ILE A 34 0.98 6.70 -30.90
C ILE A 34 1.99 7.05 -32.00
N GLU A 35 2.23 8.33 -32.21
CA GLU A 35 3.44 8.81 -32.89
C GLU A 35 4.60 8.85 -31.89
N ILE A 36 5.60 8.01 -32.14
CA ILE A 36 6.87 8.01 -31.41
C ILE A 36 7.77 9.03 -32.12
N PRO A 37 8.29 10.07 -31.45
CA PRO A 37 9.34 10.89 -32.04
C PRO A 37 10.57 10.01 -32.25
N SER A 38 10.84 9.66 -33.51
CA SER A 38 12.05 8.94 -33.90
C SER A 38 13.23 9.90 -33.82
N LEU A 39 14.20 9.59 -32.95
CA LEU A 39 15.58 9.96 -33.22
C LEU A 39 15.98 9.24 -34.52
N ASP A 40 16.27 10.08 -35.52
CA ASP A 40 16.55 9.81 -36.92
C ASP A 40 17.19 8.44 -37.24
N LEU A 41 16.39 7.46 -37.67
CA LEU A 41 16.79 6.24 -38.40
C LEU A 41 15.55 5.57 -39.06
N GLY A 42 15.04 6.15 -40.16
CA GLY A 42 14.10 5.49 -41.10
C GLY A 42 12.68 5.16 -40.58
N PRO A 43 11.69 4.90 -41.47
CA PRO A 43 10.31 4.65 -41.07
C PRO A 43 10.19 3.26 -40.41
N PRO A 44 9.75 3.13 -39.15
CA PRO A 44 9.60 1.84 -38.51
C PRO A 44 8.27 1.20 -38.92
N GLU A 45 8.31 -0.05 -39.38
CA GLU A 45 7.13 -0.90 -39.48
C GLU A 45 6.45 -0.97 -38.11
N GLN A 46 5.25 -0.40 -37.98
CA GLN A 46 4.44 -0.47 -36.77
C GLN A 46 3.94 -1.91 -36.55
N LYS A 47 4.70 -2.69 -35.77
CA LYS A 47 4.21 -3.98 -35.26
C LYS A 47 3.15 -3.72 -34.19
N LYS A 48 1.92 -4.22 -34.40
CA LYS A 48 0.88 -4.28 -33.36
C LYS A 48 1.38 -5.18 -32.22
N ILE A 49 1.72 -4.58 -31.08
CA ILE A 49 2.12 -5.31 -29.87
C ILE A 49 0.89 -5.49 -28.97
N ASP A 50 0.63 -6.73 -28.58
CA ASP A 50 -0.39 -7.04 -27.57
C ASP A 50 0.03 -6.44 -26.20
N PRO A 51 -0.76 -5.53 -25.61
CA PRO A 51 -0.46 -4.91 -24.31
C PRO A 51 -0.27 -5.92 -23.18
N ASN A 52 -0.83 -7.13 -23.31
CA ASN A 52 -0.69 -8.17 -22.31
C ASN A 52 0.68 -8.85 -22.31
N LYS A 53 1.43 -8.71 -23.41
CA LYS A 53 2.81 -9.23 -23.54
C LYS A 53 3.87 -8.21 -23.15
N ILE A 54 3.48 -6.98 -22.83
CA ILE A 54 4.39 -5.91 -22.42
C ILE A 54 4.68 -6.04 -20.91
N PRO A 55 5.97 -6.02 -20.50
CA PRO A 55 6.32 -5.99 -19.07
C PRO A 55 5.67 -4.82 -18.34
N LYS A 56 5.21 -5.05 -17.11
CA LYS A 56 4.43 -4.09 -16.30
C LYS A 56 5.04 -2.68 -16.28
N VAL A 57 6.34 -2.59 -15.97
CA VAL A 57 7.07 -1.30 -15.88
C VAL A 57 7.09 -0.59 -17.23
N LYS A 58 7.32 -1.33 -18.32
CA LYS A 58 7.34 -0.77 -19.67
C LYS A 58 5.97 -0.29 -20.11
N LEU A 59 4.91 -1.02 -19.75
CA LEU A 59 3.53 -0.63 -20.03
C LEU A 59 3.17 0.67 -19.30
N ILE A 60 3.45 0.75 -17.99
CA ILE A 60 3.22 1.98 -17.21
C ILE A 60 4.01 3.14 -17.80
N GLY A 61 5.29 2.95 -18.11
CA GLY A 61 6.13 3.99 -18.68
C GLY A 61 5.70 4.50 -20.06
N ILE A 62 5.05 3.66 -20.88
CA ILE A 62 4.44 4.10 -22.14
C ILE A 62 3.19 4.93 -21.85
N LEU A 63 2.29 4.41 -21.01
CA LEU A 63 1.03 5.09 -20.69
C LEU A 63 1.26 6.44 -20.02
N SER A 64 2.18 6.52 -19.06
CA SER A 64 2.46 7.75 -18.30
C SER A 64 3.08 8.87 -19.13
N ARG A 65 3.68 8.57 -20.29
CA ARG A 65 4.21 9.59 -21.21
C ARG A 65 3.12 10.29 -22.02
N GLN A 66 1.97 9.66 -22.16
CA GLN A 66 0.91 10.10 -23.08
C GLN A 66 -0.38 10.45 -22.36
N LEU A 67 -0.57 9.94 -21.15
CA LEU A 67 -1.81 10.03 -20.41
C LEU A 67 -1.56 10.67 -19.04
N SER A 68 -2.55 11.42 -18.57
CA SER A 68 -2.59 11.83 -17.17
C SER A 68 -2.67 10.61 -16.25
N THR A 69 -2.39 10.80 -14.97
CA THR A 69 -2.43 9.74 -13.95
C THR A 69 -3.78 9.04 -13.87
N LYS A 70 -4.88 9.81 -13.90
CA LYS A 70 -6.26 9.26 -13.91
C LYS A 70 -6.52 8.46 -15.18
N GLN A 71 -6.08 8.94 -16.33
CA GLN A 71 -6.23 8.24 -17.61
C GLN A 71 -5.38 6.96 -17.67
N THR A 72 -4.17 6.97 -17.09
CA THR A 72 -3.29 5.79 -16.99
C THR A 72 -3.96 4.69 -16.16
N ARG A 73 -4.54 5.03 -15.00
CA ARG A 73 -5.31 4.08 -14.18
C ARG A 73 -6.50 3.50 -14.95
N GLN A 74 -7.28 4.36 -15.61
CA GLN A 74 -8.43 3.91 -16.41
C GLN A 74 -8.01 3.01 -17.58
N ALA A 75 -6.89 3.31 -18.24
CA ALA A 75 -6.34 2.48 -19.31
C ALA A 75 -5.93 1.09 -18.78
N LEU A 76 -5.29 1.01 -17.62
CA LEU A 76 -4.93 -0.27 -16.98
C LEU A 76 -6.18 -1.12 -16.64
N ILE A 77 -7.24 -0.48 -16.15
CA ILE A 77 -8.54 -1.14 -15.87
C ILE A 77 -9.15 -1.68 -17.16
N ARG A 78 -9.20 -0.87 -18.23
CA ARG A 78 -9.73 -1.29 -19.55
C ARG A 78 -8.93 -2.44 -20.17
N LEU A 79 -7.65 -2.55 -19.86
CA LEU A 79 -6.78 -3.68 -20.24
C LEU A 79 -6.96 -4.92 -19.35
N GLY A 80 -7.90 -4.91 -18.39
CA GLY A 80 -8.13 -6.01 -17.44
C GLY A 80 -7.06 -6.13 -16.36
N LYS A 81 -6.16 -5.15 -16.21
CA LYS A 81 -5.05 -5.16 -15.25
C LYS A 81 -5.39 -4.45 -13.95
N HIS A 82 -6.52 -4.80 -13.33
CA HIS A 82 -7.05 -4.15 -12.12
C HIS A 82 -6.04 -4.03 -10.98
N ARG A 83 -5.37 -5.14 -10.61
CA ARG A 83 -4.35 -5.13 -9.57
C ARG A 83 -3.20 -4.17 -9.85
N LEU A 84 -2.76 -4.06 -11.11
CA LEU A 84 -1.71 -3.12 -11.49
C LEU A 84 -2.19 -1.66 -11.45
N ALA A 85 -3.48 -1.44 -11.74
CA ALA A 85 -4.09 -0.12 -11.64
C ALA A 85 -4.17 0.36 -10.19
N ASP A 86 -4.47 -0.54 -9.25
CA ASP A 86 -4.48 -0.24 -7.81
C ASP A 86 -3.07 -0.04 -7.27
N GLU A 87 -2.12 -0.91 -7.64
CA GLU A 87 -0.68 -0.75 -7.31
C GLU A 87 -0.16 0.62 -7.80
N PHE A 88 -0.45 0.98 -9.05
CA PHE A 88 -0.08 2.28 -9.62
C PHE A 88 -0.72 3.45 -8.87
N TRP A 89 -2.00 3.35 -8.52
CA TRP A 89 -2.72 4.43 -7.86
C TRP A 89 -2.20 4.68 -6.44
N ASN A 90 -1.96 3.61 -5.68
CA ASN A 90 -1.41 3.70 -4.33
C ASN A 90 -0.01 4.35 -4.34
N GLU A 91 0.83 4.01 -5.31
CA GLU A 91 2.16 4.60 -5.45
C GLU A 91 2.09 6.11 -5.76
N ILE A 92 1.13 6.52 -6.60
CA ILE A 92 0.90 7.93 -6.90
C ILE A 92 0.41 8.69 -5.65
N GLU A 93 -0.54 8.14 -4.91
CA GLU A 93 -1.02 8.77 -3.67
C GLU A 93 0.11 8.94 -2.66
N TYR A 94 0.96 7.92 -2.52
CA TYR A 94 2.14 7.98 -1.68
C TYR A 94 3.14 9.06 -2.14
N ILE A 95 3.46 9.13 -3.44
CA ILE A 95 4.37 10.16 -3.99
C ILE A 95 3.80 11.57 -3.81
N ASN A 96 2.49 11.76 -4.07
CA ASN A 96 1.84 13.05 -3.88
C ASN A 96 1.87 13.47 -2.41
N GLY A 97 1.66 12.53 -1.48
CA GLY A 97 1.81 12.76 -0.05
C GLY A 97 3.21 13.30 0.30
N LYS A 98 4.27 12.69 -0.26
CA LYS A 98 5.64 13.21 -0.07
C LYS A 98 5.83 14.61 -0.63
N TYR A 99 5.27 14.88 -1.81
CA TYR A 99 5.44 16.17 -2.47
C TYR A 99 4.73 17.29 -1.71
N ASP A 100 3.53 17.02 -1.19
CA ASP A 100 2.78 17.95 -0.36
C ASP A 100 3.50 18.26 0.96
N GLU A 101 4.18 17.28 1.55
CA GLU A 101 5.04 17.48 2.73
C GLU A 101 6.25 18.37 2.41
N MET A 102 6.93 18.11 1.30
CA MET A 102 8.05 18.96 0.83
C MET A 102 7.58 20.39 0.55
N LEU A 103 6.40 20.57 -0.04
CA LEU A 103 5.79 21.89 -0.26
C LEU A 103 5.53 22.62 1.06
N LYS A 104 5.01 21.92 2.09
CA LYS A 104 4.80 22.49 3.43
C LYS A 104 6.11 22.88 4.12
N GLU A 105 7.19 22.14 3.86
CA GLU A 105 8.53 22.47 4.34
C GLU A 105 9.07 23.76 3.71
N ILE A 106 8.87 23.94 2.40
CA ILE A 106 9.29 25.14 1.66
C ILE A 106 8.46 26.36 2.05
N ASP A 107 7.15 26.21 2.26
CA ASP A 107 6.22 27.30 2.57
C ASP A 107 6.33 27.83 4.03
N GLY A 108 7.15 27.21 4.88
CA GLY A 108 7.33 27.62 6.28
C GLY A 108 6.07 27.47 7.16
N LYS A 109 5.01 26.82 6.67
CA LYS A 109 3.72 26.61 7.36
C LYS A 109 3.72 25.33 8.20
N LYS A 110 4.83 25.01 8.86
CA LYS A 110 4.91 23.82 9.70
C LYS A 110 4.29 24.11 11.07
N GLU A 111 2.97 24.07 11.15
CA GLU A 111 2.34 23.69 12.41
C GLU A 111 2.75 22.23 12.68
N GLU A 112 3.56 22.00 13.72
CA GLU A 112 3.85 20.66 14.27
C GLU A 112 2.55 20.06 14.84
N THR A 113 1.65 19.69 13.95
CA THR A 113 0.48 18.87 14.26
C THR A 113 0.83 17.42 13.97
N MET A 114 0.30 16.51 14.79
CA MET A 114 0.45 15.05 14.73
C MET A 114 0.00 14.39 13.39
N GLY A 115 -0.20 15.16 12.31
CA GLY A 115 -0.56 14.67 10.98
C GLY A 115 0.50 13.81 10.30
N ASP A 116 1.74 13.81 10.80
CA ASP A 116 2.89 13.06 10.25
C ASP A 116 2.96 11.58 10.67
N LEU A 117 2.33 11.20 11.79
CA LEU A 117 2.50 9.86 12.34
C LEU A 117 1.93 8.80 11.38
N GLY A 118 0.88 9.14 10.64
CA GLY A 118 0.29 8.27 9.63
C GLY A 118 1.28 7.91 8.52
N VAL A 119 1.99 8.90 7.97
CA VAL A 119 2.96 8.68 6.88
C VAL A 119 4.15 7.86 7.34
N VAL A 120 4.64 8.13 8.56
CA VAL A 120 5.70 7.31 9.19
C VAL A 120 5.23 5.86 9.38
N VAL A 121 4.01 5.66 9.86
CA VAL A 121 3.43 4.33 10.06
C VAL A 121 3.26 3.60 8.72
N ASP A 122 2.78 4.27 7.68
CA ASP A 122 2.60 3.68 6.36
C ASP A 122 3.95 3.31 5.72
N GLU A 123 4.96 4.14 5.89
CA GLU A 123 6.34 3.83 5.48
C GLU A 123 6.86 2.58 6.20
N ILE A 124 6.69 2.49 7.52
CA ILE A 124 7.06 1.30 8.30
C ILE A 124 6.31 0.06 7.79
N ILE A 125 4.99 0.17 7.57
CA ILE A 125 4.17 -0.93 7.05
C ILE A 125 4.67 -1.39 5.68
N SER A 126 5.11 -0.48 4.80
CA SER A 126 5.63 -0.84 3.49
C SER A 126 6.89 -1.73 3.56
N HIS A 127 7.81 -1.42 4.48
CA HIS A 127 9.00 -2.24 4.72
C HIS A 127 8.64 -3.58 5.34
N MET A 128 7.72 -3.56 6.31
CA MET A 128 7.28 -4.77 6.99
C MET A 128 6.46 -5.69 6.08
N TRP A 129 5.74 -5.16 5.08
CA TRP A 129 4.98 -5.97 4.12
C TRP A 129 5.86 -6.92 3.33
N ARG A 130 7.14 -6.57 3.16
CA ARG A 130 8.13 -7.44 2.49
C ARG A 130 8.23 -8.81 3.18
N LEU A 131 7.80 -8.93 4.44
CA LEU A 131 7.61 -10.20 5.14
C LEU A 131 6.85 -11.23 4.30
N TYR A 132 5.75 -10.82 3.67
CA TYR A 132 4.88 -11.71 2.89
C TYR A 132 5.40 -12.01 1.49
N SER A 133 6.36 -11.22 1.01
CA SER A 133 6.98 -11.41 -0.29
C SER A 133 8.19 -12.34 -0.25
N MET A 134 8.67 -12.69 0.95
CA MET A 134 9.77 -13.63 1.11
C MET A 134 9.30 -15.06 0.88
N SER A 135 10.21 -15.91 0.42
CA SER A 135 9.99 -17.35 0.23
C SER A 135 9.84 -18.14 1.55
N PHE A 136 9.59 -17.45 2.67
CA PHE A 136 9.42 -18.06 3.98
C PHE A 136 8.13 -18.86 4.03
N LYS A 137 8.28 -20.12 4.43
CA LYS A 137 7.18 -21.07 4.62
C LYS A 137 7.44 -21.81 5.94
N PRO A 138 7.33 -21.11 7.07
CA PRO A 138 7.47 -21.72 8.38
C PRO A 138 6.45 -22.84 8.56
N ARG A 139 6.89 -23.96 9.15
CA ARG A 139 6.02 -25.12 9.40
C ARG A 139 5.14 -24.91 10.63
N ASP A 140 5.67 -24.19 11.61
CA ASP A 140 5.04 -23.92 12.90
C ASP A 140 5.52 -22.57 13.46
N GLU A 141 5.02 -22.20 14.64
CA GLU A 141 5.35 -20.94 15.32
C GLU A 141 6.83 -20.85 15.73
N ILE A 142 7.44 -21.97 16.11
CA ILE A 142 8.85 -22.01 16.53
C ILE A 142 9.75 -21.76 15.32
N ASP A 143 9.45 -22.42 14.20
CA ASP A 143 10.12 -22.24 12.92
C ASP A 143 9.92 -20.81 12.37
N PHE A 144 8.72 -20.25 12.53
CA PHE A 144 8.45 -18.85 12.19
C PHE A 144 9.36 -17.89 12.95
N HIS A 145 9.49 -18.03 14.26
CA HIS A 145 10.34 -17.15 15.06
C HIS A 145 11.83 -17.26 14.66
N LYS A 146 12.30 -18.45 14.30
CA LYS A 146 13.67 -18.64 13.78
C LYS A 146 13.87 -17.98 12.41
N GLN A 147 12.89 -18.08 11.52
CA GLN A 147 12.99 -17.54 10.16
C GLN A 147 12.78 -16.03 10.09
N ILE A 148 11.98 -15.45 11.00
CA ILE A 148 11.69 -14.01 10.96
C ILE A 148 12.81 -13.16 11.58
N GLU A 149 13.60 -13.71 12.49
CA GLU A 149 14.69 -12.99 13.14
C GLU A 149 15.69 -12.36 12.13
N PRO A 150 16.22 -13.10 11.13
CA PRO A 150 17.07 -12.51 10.09
C PRO A 150 16.39 -11.35 9.33
N PHE A 151 15.08 -11.44 9.10
CA PHE A 151 14.32 -10.37 8.46
C PHE A 151 14.23 -9.13 9.35
N LEU A 152 13.90 -9.32 10.64
CA LEU A 152 13.83 -8.21 11.60
C LEU A 152 15.19 -7.51 11.74
N ASN A 153 16.30 -8.26 11.67
CA ASN A 153 17.65 -7.68 11.63
C ASN A 153 17.89 -6.83 10.38
N GLY A 154 17.49 -7.35 9.21
CA GLY A 154 17.68 -6.63 7.95
C GLY A 154 16.84 -5.35 7.86
N VAL A 155 15.61 -5.40 8.34
CA VAL A 155 14.64 -4.30 8.17
C VAL A 155 14.95 -3.09 9.06
N VAL A 156 15.65 -3.26 10.19
CA VAL A 156 16.06 -2.17 11.10
C VAL A 156 16.80 -1.07 10.35
N SER A 157 17.93 -1.41 9.72
CA SER A 157 18.77 -0.43 9.02
C SER A 157 18.07 0.20 7.80
N VAL A 158 17.22 -0.59 7.12
CA VAL A 158 16.44 -0.14 5.96
C VAL A 158 15.39 0.88 6.39
N MET A 159 14.68 0.62 7.49
CA MET A 159 13.69 1.56 8.03
C MET A 159 14.34 2.84 8.52
N GLU A 160 15.44 2.76 9.28
CA GLU A 160 16.17 3.96 9.73
C GLU A 160 16.65 4.82 8.56
N THR A 161 17.23 4.18 7.53
CA THR A 161 17.68 4.86 6.31
C THR A 161 16.52 5.49 5.57
N SER A 162 15.40 4.77 5.44
CA SER A 162 14.24 5.31 4.74
C SER A 162 13.67 6.52 5.46
N LEU A 163 13.38 6.40 6.76
CA LEU A 163 12.86 7.50 7.56
C LEU A 163 13.80 8.71 7.56
N THR A 164 15.12 8.49 7.56
CA THR A 164 16.11 9.58 7.44
C THR A 164 16.01 10.30 6.09
N LYS A 165 15.81 9.57 4.99
CA LYS A 165 15.56 10.17 3.66
C LYS A 165 14.24 10.96 3.60
N PHE A 166 13.29 10.63 4.46
CA PHE A 166 12.05 11.40 4.69
C PHE A 166 12.24 12.61 5.62
N GLY A 167 13.47 13.00 5.93
CA GLY A 167 13.74 14.11 6.84
C GLY A 167 13.43 13.80 8.30
N ARG A 168 13.26 12.52 8.66
CA ARG A 168 12.97 12.07 10.03
C ARG A 168 14.17 11.36 10.62
N LYS A 169 14.72 11.87 11.72
CA LYS A 169 15.71 11.12 12.48
C LYS A 169 14.99 10.01 13.25
N ALA A 170 15.24 8.77 12.88
CA ALA A 170 14.64 7.60 13.52
C ALA A 170 15.71 6.67 14.11
N ASN A 171 15.32 5.95 15.15
CA ASN A 171 16.09 4.85 15.73
C ASN A 171 15.17 3.65 15.88
N VAL A 172 15.60 2.47 15.42
CA VAL A 172 14.81 1.24 15.47
C VAL A 172 15.53 0.22 16.37
N ASN A 173 14.89 -0.14 17.49
CA ASN A 173 15.44 -1.09 18.45
C ASN A 173 14.71 -2.42 18.39
N ARG A 174 15.46 -3.53 18.34
CA ARG A 174 14.93 -4.89 18.47
C ARG A 174 14.68 -5.27 19.92
N GLU A 175 13.66 -6.10 20.13
CA GLU A 175 13.34 -6.73 21.42
C GLU A 175 13.35 -5.74 22.59
N TYR A 176 12.83 -4.54 22.32
CA TYR A 176 12.96 -3.43 23.24
C TYR A 176 12.17 -3.72 24.51
N LYS A 177 12.86 -3.68 25.64
CA LYS A 177 12.25 -3.89 26.95
C LYS A 177 11.56 -2.60 27.41
N LEU A 178 10.23 -2.63 27.45
CA LEU A 178 9.41 -1.54 27.93
C LEU A 178 9.45 -1.44 29.46
N PRO A 179 9.06 -0.29 30.05
CA PRO A 179 8.99 -0.15 31.51
C PRO A 179 8.04 -1.13 32.20
N SER A 180 7.07 -1.70 31.46
CA SER A 180 6.21 -2.81 31.91
C SER A 180 6.94 -4.16 32.01
N ASN A 181 8.25 -4.21 31.77
CA ASN A 181 9.08 -5.41 31.63
C ASN A 181 8.73 -6.31 30.44
N GLU A 182 7.70 -5.99 29.66
CA GLU A 182 7.42 -6.67 28.41
C GLU A 182 8.42 -6.29 27.33
N ARG A 183 8.66 -7.21 26.40
CA ARG A 183 9.44 -6.96 25.19
C ARG A 183 8.49 -6.76 24.01
N ILE A 184 8.82 -5.79 23.19
CA ILE A 184 8.18 -5.58 21.88
C ILE A 184 9.19 -5.92 20.79
N ASP A 185 8.75 -6.57 19.71
CA ASP A 185 9.67 -7.07 18.68
C ASP A 185 10.51 -5.95 18.07
N LEU A 186 9.88 -4.82 17.75
CA LEU A 186 10.57 -3.59 17.33
C LEU A 186 9.97 -2.35 18.00
N LEU A 187 10.83 -1.42 18.39
CA LEU A 187 10.45 -0.06 18.79
C LEU A 187 11.10 0.95 17.85
N VAL A 188 10.28 1.69 17.11
CA VAL A 188 10.72 2.81 16.27
C VAL A 188 10.52 4.11 17.04
N SER A 189 11.61 4.83 17.29
CA SER A 189 11.60 6.15 17.92
C SER A 189 11.91 7.21 16.87
N VAL A 190 10.96 8.10 16.58
CA VAL A 190 11.11 9.16 15.57
C VAL A 190 11.23 10.51 16.24
N VAL A 191 12.38 11.17 16.08
CA VAL A 191 12.67 12.49 16.65
C VAL A 191 12.24 13.57 15.66
N SER A 192 11.42 14.53 16.12
CA SER A 192 11.09 15.72 15.32
C SER A 192 12.32 16.61 15.16
N VAL A 193 12.57 17.08 13.94
CA VAL A 193 13.59 18.08 13.65
C VAL A 193 13.05 19.44 14.14
N GLY A 194 13.47 19.86 15.34
CA GLY A 194 12.98 21.08 15.98
C GLY A 194 13.09 21.10 17.52
N GLY A 195 13.35 19.95 18.16
CA GLY A 195 13.80 19.89 19.56
C GLY A 195 12.75 20.18 20.65
N ALA A 196 11.50 20.49 20.31
CA ALA A 196 10.52 20.97 21.29
C ALA A 196 9.58 19.90 21.88
N LYS A 197 9.44 18.71 21.30
CA LYS A 197 8.58 17.64 21.85
C LYS A 197 9.20 16.26 21.69
N GLY A 198 8.97 15.40 22.70
CA GLY A 198 9.42 14.01 22.72
C GLY A 198 9.05 13.30 21.42
N GLY A 199 10.01 12.54 20.87
CA GLY A 199 9.81 11.83 19.61
C GLY A 199 8.69 10.79 19.71
N ALA A 200 8.03 10.52 18.57
CA ALA A 200 6.99 9.52 18.48
C ALA A 200 7.57 8.11 18.64
N LYS A 201 6.88 7.25 19.42
CA LYS A 201 7.24 5.85 19.66
C LYS A 201 6.22 4.95 19.01
N ILE A 202 6.65 4.22 17.99
CA ILE A 202 5.82 3.26 17.26
C ILE A 202 6.30 1.86 17.61
N GLY A 203 5.42 1.07 18.21
CA GLY A 203 5.70 -0.33 18.49
C GLY A 203 5.31 -1.21 17.32
N ILE A 204 6.07 -2.28 17.09
CA ILE A 204 5.71 -3.33 16.12
C ILE A 204 5.78 -4.67 16.83
N GLU A 205 4.69 -5.41 16.79
CA GLU A 205 4.57 -6.76 17.35
C GLU A 205 4.17 -7.72 16.23
N VAL A 206 4.91 -8.82 16.09
CA VAL A 206 4.73 -9.81 15.02
C VAL A 206 4.26 -11.14 15.60
N LYS A 207 3.19 -11.69 15.03
CA LYS A 207 2.57 -12.94 15.45
C LYS A 207 2.50 -13.94 14.29
N TYR A 208 2.78 -15.21 14.57
CA TYR A 208 2.60 -16.27 13.58
C TYR A 208 1.13 -16.43 13.19
N ASP A 209 0.27 -16.66 14.18
CA ASP A 209 -1.19 -16.66 14.04
C ASP A 209 -1.86 -16.21 15.35
N LEU A 210 -3.16 -15.94 15.29
CA LEU A 210 -4.01 -15.62 16.44
C LEU A 210 -5.31 -16.44 16.38
N LYS A 211 -5.22 -17.70 15.93
CA LYS A 211 -6.39 -18.57 15.78
C LYS A 211 -6.92 -19.04 17.13
N GLU A 212 -6.00 -19.34 18.05
CA GLU A 212 -6.34 -19.78 19.39
C GLU A 212 -6.75 -18.59 20.28
N THR A 213 -7.81 -18.78 21.06
CA THR A 213 -8.28 -17.76 22.02
C THR A 213 -7.20 -17.39 23.03
N SER A 214 -6.39 -18.35 23.49
CA SER A 214 -5.26 -18.12 24.39
C SER A 214 -4.24 -17.13 23.81
N LYS A 215 -3.85 -17.31 22.54
CA LYS A 215 -2.91 -16.43 21.82
C LYS A 215 -3.49 -15.03 21.65
N LEU A 216 -4.77 -14.92 21.29
CA LEU A 216 -5.46 -13.63 21.20
C LEU A 216 -5.50 -12.93 22.56
N GLN A 217 -5.95 -13.60 23.62
CA GLN A 217 -6.01 -13.00 24.97
C GLN A 217 -4.62 -12.57 25.46
N ARG A 218 -3.58 -13.36 25.17
CA ARG A 218 -2.19 -12.98 25.45
C ARG A 218 -1.82 -11.68 24.72
N LEU A 219 -2.12 -11.55 23.43
CA LEU A 219 -1.87 -10.32 22.68
C LEU A 219 -2.65 -9.13 23.26
N LEU A 220 -3.94 -9.29 23.59
CA LEU A 220 -4.73 -8.20 24.17
C LEU A 220 -4.13 -7.72 25.51
N GLY A 221 -3.65 -8.66 26.34
CA GLY A 221 -2.94 -8.33 27.57
C GLY A 221 -1.57 -7.68 27.33
N GLN A 222 -0.86 -8.03 26.25
CA GLN A 222 0.35 -7.33 25.83
C GLN A 222 0.04 -5.90 25.38
N ILE A 223 -1.01 -5.69 24.58
CA ILE A 223 -1.46 -4.36 24.14
C ILE A 223 -1.72 -3.46 25.36
N ASP A 224 -2.41 -3.97 26.38
CA ASP A 224 -2.64 -3.23 27.63
C ASP A 224 -1.33 -2.75 28.30
N ARG A 225 -0.26 -3.54 28.19
CA ARG A 225 1.07 -3.26 28.76
C ARG A 225 1.98 -2.44 27.85
N TYR A 226 1.73 -2.42 26.53
CA TYR A 226 2.50 -1.68 25.54
C TYR A 226 2.03 -0.24 25.43
N ILE A 227 0.73 -0.05 25.23
CA ILE A 227 0.12 1.21 24.81
C ILE A 227 0.45 2.42 25.70
N PRO A 228 0.60 2.30 27.04
CA PRO A 228 1.02 3.44 27.86
C PRO A 228 2.34 4.10 27.43
N TYR A 229 3.23 3.35 26.77
CA TYR A 229 4.58 3.79 26.42
C TYR A 229 4.78 4.08 24.92
N LEU A 230 3.73 3.91 24.12
CA LEU A 230 3.76 4.05 22.66
C LEU A 230 2.75 5.11 22.20
N ASP A 231 3.01 5.75 21.08
CA ASP A 231 2.07 6.65 20.40
C ASP A 231 1.22 5.91 19.36
N SER A 232 1.73 4.80 18.82
CA SER A 232 1.03 3.92 17.89
C SER A 232 1.56 2.48 18.02
N LEU A 233 0.72 1.50 17.69
CA LEU A 233 1.10 0.09 17.65
C LEU A 233 0.75 -0.51 16.28
N ILE A 234 1.69 -1.27 15.71
CA ILE A 234 1.49 -2.06 14.50
C ILE A 234 1.53 -3.54 14.91
N VAL A 235 0.42 -4.25 14.70
CA VAL A 235 0.32 -5.70 14.90
C VAL A 235 0.38 -6.37 13.54
N ILE A 236 1.39 -7.20 13.32
CA ILE A 236 1.59 -7.93 12.08
C ILE A 236 1.28 -9.41 12.33
N SER A 237 0.39 -10.00 11.55
CA SER A 237 0.13 -11.44 11.63
C SER A 237 0.51 -12.15 10.35
N TYR A 238 1.39 -13.16 10.46
CA TYR A 238 1.84 -13.95 9.31
C TYR A 238 0.69 -14.68 8.61
N HIS A 239 -0.29 -15.19 9.37
CA HIS A 239 -1.51 -15.77 8.83
C HIS A 239 -2.67 -14.74 8.79
N PRO A 240 -3.65 -14.90 7.88
CA PRO A 240 -4.85 -14.07 7.87
C PRO A 240 -5.62 -14.14 9.20
N LEU A 241 -6.18 -13.01 9.62
CA LEU A 241 -6.98 -12.89 10.83
C LEU A 241 -8.48 -12.98 10.54
N SER A 242 -9.22 -13.59 11.45
CA SER A 242 -10.68 -13.59 11.41
C SER A 242 -11.25 -12.21 11.73
N SER A 243 -12.46 -11.91 11.27
CA SER A 243 -13.15 -10.66 11.62
C SER A 243 -13.31 -10.49 13.13
N ASN A 244 -13.55 -11.58 13.86
CA ASN A 244 -13.67 -11.54 15.33
C ASN A 244 -12.36 -11.11 15.99
N THR A 245 -11.23 -11.64 15.51
CA THR A 245 -9.89 -11.27 15.99
C THR A 245 -9.59 -9.80 15.71
N ILE A 246 -9.88 -9.33 14.49
CA ILE A 246 -9.70 -7.93 14.10
C ILE A 246 -10.56 -7.01 14.98
N ASN A 247 -11.84 -7.34 15.16
CA ASN A 247 -12.76 -6.56 15.99
C ASN A 247 -12.31 -6.50 17.45
N ALA A 248 -11.78 -7.61 18.01
CA ALA A 248 -11.24 -7.61 19.38
C ALA A 248 -10.05 -6.65 19.53
N ILE A 249 -9.13 -6.62 18.54
CA ILE A 249 -7.99 -5.69 18.55
C ILE A 249 -8.47 -4.24 18.34
N LYS A 250 -9.43 -4.00 17.45
CA LYS A 250 -10.00 -2.67 17.22
C LYS A 250 -10.80 -2.14 18.41
N ASN A 251 -11.48 -3.01 19.15
CA ASN A 251 -12.10 -2.62 20.41
C ASN A 251 -11.05 -2.17 21.43
N LYS A 252 -9.86 -2.79 21.46
CA LYS A 252 -8.73 -2.31 22.27
C LYS A 252 -8.18 -0.97 21.80
N GLU A 253 -8.10 -0.73 20.49
CA GLU A 253 -7.74 0.59 19.94
C GLU A 253 -8.68 1.69 20.46
N VAL A 254 -10.00 1.45 20.40
CA VAL A 254 -11.01 2.38 20.92
C VAL A 254 -10.90 2.53 22.44
N GLU A 255 -10.76 1.43 23.19
CA GLU A 255 -10.63 1.44 24.65
C GLU A 255 -9.41 2.27 25.11
N LYS A 256 -8.28 2.16 24.40
CA LYS A 256 -7.04 2.83 24.79
C LYS A 256 -6.87 4.23 24.20
N GLY A 257 -7.65 4.58 23.18
CA GLY A 257 -7.55 5.88 22.51
C GLY A 257 -6.21 6.11 21.79
N LYS A 258 -5.45 5.05 21.48
CA LYS A 258 -4.21 5.14 20.70
C LYS A 258 -4.29 4.27 19.45
N PRO A 259 -3.82 4.74 18.29
CA PRO A 259 -3.92 4.01 17.03
C PRO A 259 -3.29 2.61 17.08
N ILE A 260 -4.01 1.63 16.53
CA ILE A 260 -3.51 0.26 16.32
C ILE A 260 -3.74 -0.15 14.87
N ARG A 261 -2.66 -0.32 14.10
CA ARG A 261 -2.71 -0.84 12.72
C ARG A 261 -2.52 -2.34 12.73
N ILE A 262 -3.36 -3.05 11.97
CA ILE A 262 -3.31 -4.50 11.84
C ILE A 262 -2.88 -4.83 10.42
N VAL A 263 -1.73 -5.49 10.26
CA VAL A 263 -1.20 -5.90 8.96
C VAL A 263 -1.32 -7.41 8.83
N THR A 264 -1.95 -7.86 7.75
CA THR A 264 -2.13 -9.27 7.41
C THR A 264 -1.68 -9.51 5.96
N PRO A 265 -1.52 -10.77 5.49
CA PRO A 265 -1.13 -11.03 4.11
C PRO A 265 -2.06 -10.40 3.06
N ASN A 266 -3.33 -10.22 3.43
CA ASN A 266 -4.39 -9.83 2.49
C ASN A 266 -4.71 -8.33 2.55
N LYS A 267 -4.47 -7.67 3.69
CA LYS A 267 -4.89 -6.28 3.93
C LYS A 267 -4.24 -5.65 5.17
N VAL A 268 -4.31 -4.33 5.22
CA VAL A 268 -4.14 -3.50 6.43
C VAL A 268 -5.51 -3.08 6.93
N VAL A 269 -5.69 -3.02 8.25
CA VAL A 269 -6.90 -2.56 8.94
C VAL A 269 -6.55 -1.56 10.03
#